data_AF-A0A7V5Y702-F1
#
_entry.id   AF-A0A7V5Y702-F1
#
_cell.length_a   1.000
_cell.length_b   1.000
_cell.length_c   1.000
_cell.angle_alpha   90.00
_cell.angle_beta   90.00
_cell.angle_gamma   90.00
#
_symmetry.space_group_name_H-M   'P 1'
#
loop_
_entity.id
_entity.type
_entity.pdbx_description
1 polymer ?
#
loop_
_entity_poly.entity_id
_entity_poly.type
_entity_poly.pdbx_seq_one_letter_code
_entity_poly.pdbx_strand_id
1 'polypeptide(L)'
;MRKMAQIAPKLQELQAKYAGEELMRRQMDLYKRYGINPMSGCLYALLPIPFLIWVYNMILLYQVQFKQGHFLWINPELGTRFPGLIGSHLAQFDAPLMILYAISMYVSSRLMVTDPSQAQMQKMMALMTTAMFAIISWQFRFPAAFILYWMLTNILYTLHYKLYMNRPAPALEPIEASGEPTNNLARDGRKPRYQPPQKRSKRK
;
A
#
# COMPACT_ATOMS: atom_id res chain seq x y z
N MET A 1 8.81 -2.73 -1.93
CA MET A 1 7.74 -3.68 -1.55
C MET A 1 8.18 -5.14 -1.74
N ARG A 2 8.39 -5.65 -2.96
CA ARG A 2 8.71 -7.08 -3.21
C ARG A 2 9.96 -7.61 -2.48
N LYS A 3 11.01 -6.78 -2.35
CA LYS A 3 12.20 -7.15 -1.55
C LYS A 3 11.86 -7.28 -0.06
N MET A 4 11.04 -6.38 0.50
CA MET A 4 10.57 -6.50 1.88
C MET A 4 9.77 -7.79 2.09
N ALA A 5 8.92 -8.14 1.11
CA ALA A 5 8.13 -9.36 1.12
C ALA A 5 8.96 -10.65 1.33
N GLN A 6 10.14 -10.68 0.72
CA GLN A 6 11.03 -11.84 0.80
C GLN A 6 11.87 -11.89 2.09
N ILE A 7 12.07 -10.75 2.78
CA ILE A 7 12.78 -10.70 4.06
C ILE A 7 11.88 -11.04 5.24
N ALA A 8 10.57 -10.90 5.10
CA ALA A 8 9.61 -11.18 6.18
C ALA A 8 9.83 -12.48 6.96
N PRO A 9 10.10 -13.66 6.35
CA PRO A 9 10.38 -14.87 7.13
C PRO A 9 11.65 -14.73 7.98
N LYS A 10 12.72 -14.13 7.44
CA LYS A 10 13.97 -13.86 8.19
C LYS A 10 13.73 -12.86 9.31
N LEU A 11 12.82 -11.90 9.12
CA LEU A 11 12.43 -10.94 10.15
C LEU A 11 11.66 -11.62 11.30
N GLN A 12 10.80 -12.60 11.00
CA GLN A 12 10.09 -13.39 12.02
C GLN A 12 11.05 -14.21 12.88
N GLU A 13 12.00 -14.89 12.26
CA GLU A 13 13.02 -15.65 13.00
C GLU A 13 13.85 -14.74 13.91
N LEU A 14 14.10 -13.51 13.48
CA LEU A 14 14.81 -12.52 14.27
C LEU A 14 13.98 -12.05 15.48
N GLN A 15 12.69 -11.77 15.26
CA GLN A 15 11.74 -11.39 16.31
C GLN A 15 11.51 -12.50 17.34
N ALA A 16 11.60 -13.77 16.94
CA ALA A 16 11.51 -14.90 17.85
C ALA A 16 12.75 -15.10 18.72
N LYS A 17 13.93 -14.64 18.27
CA LYS A 17 15.21 -14.85 18.96
C LYS A 17 15.66 -13.66 19.81
N TYR A 18 15.26 -12.46 19.45
CA TYR A 18 15.74 -11.22 20.06
C TYR A 18 14.57 -10.29 20.43
N ALA A 19 14.74 -9.51 21.48
CA ALA A 19 13.77 -8.52 21.94
C ALA A 19 14.46 -7.19 22.28
N GLY A 20 13.66 -6.12 22.40
CA GLY A 20 14.14 -4.81 22.81
C GLY A 20 15.10 -4.15 21.81
N GLU A 21 16.15 -3.52 22.32
CA GLU A 21 17.12 -2.76 21.51
C GLU A 21 17.94 -3.67 20.57
N GLU A 22 18.26 -4.90 21.00
CA GLU A 22 19.03 -5.83 20.16
C GLU A 22 18.24 -6.24 18.91
N LEU A 23 16.91 -6.41 19.04
CA LEU A 23 16.06 -6.67 17.90
C LEU A 23 16.11 -5.53 16.87
N MET A 24 16.01 -4.27 17.32
CA MET A 24 16.08 -3.11 16.43
C MET A 24 17.41 -3.05 15.67
N ARG A 25 18.54 -3.25 16.38
CA ARG A 25 19.88 -3.26 15.75
C ARG A 25 20.00 -4.35 14.70
N ARG A 26 19.59 -5.57 15.03
CA ARG A 26 19.67 -6.73 14.13
C ARG A 26 18.74 -6.61 12.92
N GLN A 27 17.56 -6.00 13.09
CA GLN A 27 16.65 -5.71 11.98
C GLN A 27 17.27 -4.72 11.00
N MET A 28 17.92 -3.67 11.52
CA MET A 28 18.58 -2.66 10.67
C MET A 28 19.78 -3.26 9.91
N ASP A 29 20.58 -4.10 10.55
CA ASP A 29 21.68 -4.82 9.88
C ASP A 29 21.18 -5.77 8.80
N LEU A 30 20.05 -6.45 9.04
CA LEU A 30 19.41 -7.29 8.03
C LEU A 30 18.99 -6.45 6.82
N TYR A 31 18.35 -5.30 7.02
CA TYR A 31 17.98 -4.42 5.92
C TYR A 31 19.19 -3.91 5.12
N LYS A 32 20.30 -3.58 5.80
CA LYS A 32 21.55 -3.18 5.16
C LYS A 32 22.15 -4.29 4.30
N ARG A 33 22.21 -5.53 4.81
CA ARG A 33 22.77 -6.69 4.07
C ARG A 33 22.06 -6.98 2.74
N TYR A 34 20.76 -6.68 2.65
CA TYR A 34 19.97 -6.88 1.43
C TYR A 34 19.68 -5.57 0.68
N GLY A 35 20.26 -4.44 1.12
CA GLY A 35 20.13 -3.15 0.44
C GLY A 35 18.72 -2.59 0.43
N ILE A 36 17.93 -2.87 1.46
CA ILE A 36 16.55 -2.41 1.51
C ILE A 36 16.44 -1.17 2.38
N ASN A 37 15.93 -0.09 1.80
CA ASN A 37 15.61 1.12 2.56
C ASN A 37 14.14 1.09 3.02
N PRO A 38 13.85 0.99 4.34
CA PRO A 38 12.48 1.04 4.86
C PRO A 38 11.78 2.38 4.58
N MET A 39 12.53 3.48 4.42
CA MET A 39 12.00 4.81 4.12
C MET A 39 11.57 4.99 2.67
N SER A 40 11.89 4.04 1.78
CA SER A 40 11.42 4.11 0.39
C SER A 40 9.89 4.11 0.27
N GLY A 41 9.18 3.54 1.26
CA GLY A 41 7.72 3.52 1.30
C GLY A 41 7.10 4.89 1.58
N CYS A 42 7.68 5.67 2.50
CA CYS A 42 7.13 6.99 2.84
C CYS A 42 7.41 8.04 1.76
N LEU A 43 8.53 7.92 1.04
CA LEU A 43 8.83 8.79 -0.11
C LEU A 43 7.75 8.65 -1.20
N TYR A 44 7.30 7.42 -1.47
CA TYR A 44 6.21 7.18 -2.42
C TYR A 44 4.87 7.76 -1.93
N ALA A 45 4.59 7.70 -0.63
CA ALA A 45 3.36 8.24 -0.04
C ALA A 45 3.29 9.78 -0.12
N LEU A 46 4.42 10.47 -0.20
CA LEU A 46 4.47 11.93 -0.35
C LEU A 46 4.25 12.40 -1.79
N LEU A 47 4.64 11.60 -2.78
CA LEU A 47 4.49 11.93 -4.20
C LEU A 47 3.06 12.34 -4.62
N PRO A 48 1.96 11.70 -4.15
CA PRO A 48 0.61 12.10 -4.54
C PRO A 48 0.10 13.39 -3.89
N ILE A 49 0.74 13.90 -2.83
CA ILE A 49 0.22 15.05 -2.07
C ILE A 49 0.15 16.33 -2.92
N PRO A 50 1.20 16.74 -3.67
CA PRO A 50 1.12 17.95 -4.51
C PRO A 50 0.05 17.82 -5.60
N PHE A 51 -0.05 16.65 -6.22
CA PHE A 51 -1.06 16.39 -7.24
C PHE A 51 -2.47 16.48 -6.64
N LEU A 52 -2.65 16.03 -5.40
CA LEU A 52 -3.92 16.11 -4.72
C LEU A 52 -4.37 17.55 -4.47
N ILE A 53 -3.46 18.38 -3.98
CA ILE A 53 -3.72 19.80 -3.76
C ILE A 53 -4.12 20.45 -5.09
N TRP A 54 -3.45 20.09 -6.18
CA TRP A 54 -3.79 20.59 -7.51
C TRP A 54 -5.20 20.20 -7.96
N VAL A 55 -5.58 18.92 -7.86
CA VAL A 55 -6.95 18.46 -8.20
C VAL A 55 -8.01 19.12 -7.33
N TYR A 56 -7.76 19.23 -6.03
CA TYR A 56 -8.68 19.90 -5.11
C TYR A 56 -8.91 21.36 -5.51
N ASN A 57 -7.83 22.11 -5.73
CA ASN A 57 -7.92 23.52 -6.15
C ASN A 57 -8.60 23.66 -7.52
N MET A 58 -8.35 22.75 -8.46
CA MET A 58 -9.03 22.72 -9.75
C MET A 58 -10.55 22.59 -9.56
N ILE A 59 -11.00 21.65 -8.73
CA ILE A 59 -12.44 21.45 -8.48
C ILE A 59 -13.08 22.69 -7.86
N LEU A 60 -12.37 23.36 -6.94
CA LEU A 60 -12.85 24.61 -6.35
C LEU A 60 -12.91 25.75 -7.38
N LEU A 61 -11.91 25.86 -8.26
CA LEU A 61 -11.82 26.92 -9.26
C LEU A 61 -12.90 26.76 -10.35
N TYR A 62 -13.19 25.52 -10.76
CA TYR A 62 -14.22 25.18 -11.76
C TYR A 62 -15.53 24.71 -11.12
N GLN A 63 -15.86 25.21 -9.93
CA GLN A 63 -17.05 24.80 -9.18
C GLN A 63 -18.36 24.93 -9.96
N VAL A 64 -18.48 25.92 -10.86
CA VAL A 64 -19.72 26.17 -11.63
C VAL A 64 -20.04 25.00 -12.54
N GLN A 65 -19.01 24.44 -13.18
CA GLN A 65 -19.13 23.27 -14.04
C GLN A 65 -19.49 22.03 -13.21
N PHE A 66 -18.86 21.85 -12.04
CA PHE A 66 -19.17 20.73 -11.14
C PHE A 66 -20.53 20.84 -10.44
N LYS A 67 -21.15 22.02 -10.39
CA LYS A 67 -22.54 22.19 -9.92
C LYS A 67 -23.56 21.64 -10.91
N GLN A 68 -23.22 21.60 -12.20
CA GLN A 68 -24.07 21.01 -13.24
C GLN A 68 -23.82 19.51 -13.42
N GLY A 69 -22.75 18.99 -12.82
CA GLY A 69 -22.38 17.58 -12.90
C GLY A 69 -23.13 16.70 -11.90
N HIS A 70 -23.69 15.60 -12.40
CA HIS A 70 -24.40 14.59 -11.62
C HIS A 70 -23.73 13.23 -11.77
N PHE A 71 -23.86 12.34 -10.77
CA PHE A 71 -23.27 11.01 -10.82
C PHE A 71 -24.10 9.99 -10.02
N LEU A 72 -24.64 8.97 -10.70
CA LEU A 72 -25.49 7.94 -10.10
C LEU A 72 -26.63 8.56 -9.25
N TRP A 73 -26.52 8.50 -7.92
CA TRP A 73 -27.50 9.04 -6.96
C TRP A 73 -27.28 10.52 -6.60
N ILE A 74 -26.15 11.11 -7.00
CA ILE A 74 -25.81 12.52 -6.74
C ILE A 74 -26.55 13.38 -7.76
N ASN A 75 -27.75 13.83 -7.39
CA ASN A 75 -28.62 14.65 -8.21
C ASN A 75 -29.49 15.58 -7.33
N PRO A 76 -30.12 16.63 -7.91
CA PRO A 76 -30.85 17.63 -7.13
C PRO A 76 -32.08 17.06 -6.42
N GLU A 77 -32.78 16.09 -7.03
CA GLU A 77 -33.98 15.47 -6.48
C GLU A 77 -33.66 14.71 -5.17
N LEU A 78 -32.59 13.92 -5.17
CA LEU A 78 -32.22 13.13 -4.01
C LEU A 78 -31.45 13.97 -2.97
N GLY A 79 -30.63 14.92 -3.43
CA GLY A 79 -29.90 15.85 -2.56
C GLY A 79 -30.82 16.79 -1.77
N THR A 80 -31.93 17.24 -2.36
CA THR A 80 -32.94 18.05 -1.65
C THR A 80 -33.74 17.23 -0.63
N ARG A 81 -33.95 15.94 -0.91
CA ARG A 81 -34.61 15.01 0.02
C ARG A 81 -33.76 14.66 1.24
N PHE A 82 -32.43 14.60 1.09
CA PHE A 82 -31.48 14.25 2.15
C PHE A 82 -30.35 15.29 2.28
N PRO A 83 -30.68 16.53 2.69
CA PRO A 83 -29.73 17.63 2.69
C PRO A 83 -28.54 17.36 3.62
N GLY A 84 -27.33 17.58 3.12
CA GLY A 84 -26.08 17.41 3.88
C GLY A 84 -25.58 15.97 3.99
N LEU A 85 -26.39 14.98 3.62
CA LEU A 85 -25.99 13.58 3.50
C LEU A 85 -25.73 13.19 2.04
N ILE A 86 -26.60 13.62 1.12
CA ILE A 86 -26.47 13.37 -0.31
C ILE A 86 -26.17 14.69 -1.01
N GLY A 87 -25.16 14.68 -1.88
CA GLY A 87 -24.82 15.84 -2.69
C GLY A 87 -25.87 16.07 -3.78
N SER A 88 -26.31 17.31 -3.96
CA SER A 88 -27.19 17.67 -5.10
C SER A 88 -26.43 17.67 -6.44
N HIS A 89 -25.11 17.80 -6.37
CA HIS A 89 -24.21 17.87 -7.51
C HIS A 89 -22.77 17.52 -7.08
N LEU A 90 -21.89 17.31 -8.05
CA LEU A 90 -20.51 16.87 -7.84
C LEU A 90 -19.62 17.84 -7.03
N ALA A 91 -19.96 19.13 -6.98
CA ALA A 91 -19.25 20.10 -6.13
C ALA A 91 -19.60 20.03 -4.63
N GLN A 92 -20.61 19.24 -4.22
CA GLN A 92 -21.04 19.11 -2.83
C GLN A 92 -20.50 17.82 -2.20
N PHE A 93 -20.45 17.78 -0.87
CA PHE A 93 -20.12 16.57 -0.12
C PHE A 93 -21.23 15.50 -0.27
N ASP A 94 -20.82 14.24 -0.40
CA ASP A 94 -21.70 13.08 -0.48
C ASP A 94 -21.22 11.98 0.49
N ALA A 95 -22.03 11.70 1.52
CA ALA A 95 -21.70 10.73 2.55
C ALA A 95 -21.68 9.28 2.02
N PRO A 96 -22.65 8.82 1.20
CA PRO A 96 -22.61 7.47 0.63
C PRO A 96 -21.34 7.21 -0.19
N LEU A 97 -20.94 8.16 -1.04
CA LEU A 97 -19.71 8.06 -1.82
C LEU A 97 -18.47 8.01 -0.94
N MET A 98 -18.41 8.81 0.13
CA MET A 98 -17.30 8.78 1.09
C MET A 98 -17.19 7.40 1.77
N ILE A 99 -18.31 6.82 2.21
CA ILE A 99 -18.33 5.48 2.83
C ILE A 99 -17.88 4.42 1.82
N LEU A 100 -18.39 4.48 0.59
CA LEU A 100 -17.97 3.58 -0.48
C LEU A 100 -16.48 3.67 -0.74
N TYR A 101 -15.94 4.90 -0.76
CA TYR A 101 -14.52 5.13 -0.91
C TYR A 101 -13.71 4.56 0.27
N ALA A 102 -14.15 4.76 1.51
CA ALA A 102 -13.48 4.19 2.69
C ALA A 102 -13.44 2.65 2.64
N ILE A 103 -14.54 2.01 2.23
CA ILE A 103 -14.59 0.56 2.01
C ILE A 103 -13.60 0.15 0.91
N SER A 104 -13.61 0.85 -0.23
CA SER A 104 -12.69 0.60 -1.34
C SER A 104 -11.23 0.69 -0.89
N MET A 105 -10.87 1.76 -0.17
CA MET A 105 -9.51 1.96 0.34
C MET A 105 -9.09 0.89 1.34
N TYR A 106 -9.99 0.47 2.23
CA TYR A 106 -9.73 -0.61 3.16
C TYR A 106 -9.47 -1.94 2.42
N VAL A 107 -10.32 -2.29 1.44
CA VAL A 107 -10.13 -3.49 0.61
C VAL A 107 -8.81 -3.42 -0.17
N SER A 108 -8.53 -2.30 -0.83
CA SER A 108 -7.27 -2.05 -1.55
C SER A 108 -6.06 -2.24 -0.63
N SER A 109 -6.08 -1.64 0.56
CA SER A 109 -4.99 -1.78 1.53
C SER A 109 -4.80 -3.22 1.98
N ARG A 110 -5.89 -3.98 2.12
CA ARG A 110 -5.84 -5.42 2.46
C ARG A 110 -5.28 -6.28 1.33
N LEU A 111 -5.57 -5.95 0.08
CA LEU A 111 -5.05 -6.65 -1.10
C LEU A 111 -3.55 -6.38 -1.33
N MET A 112 -3.04 -5.26 -0.81
CA MET A 112 -1.63 -4.86 -0.92
C MET A 112 -0.77 -5.31 0.27
N VAL A 113 -1.33 -6.03 1.26
CA VAL A 113 -0.55 -6.60 2.37
C VAL A 113 0.38 -7.68 1.83
N THR A 114 1.69 -7.43 1.88
CA THR A 114 2.70 -8.37 1.37
C THR A 114 3.25 -9.30 2.44
N ASP A 115 3.12 -8.95 3.73
CA ASP A 115 3.86 -9.60 4.82
C ASP A 115 2.96 -10.13 5.94
N PRO A 116 2.93 -11.45 6.19
CA PRO A 116 2.13 -12.04 7.26
C PRO A 116 2.63 -11.69 8.66
N SER A 117 3.94 -11.45 8.87
CA SER A 117 4.49 -10.99 10.16
C SER A 117 4.02 -9.61 10.57
N GLN A 118 3.92 -8.71 9.59
CA GLN A 118 3.51 -7.33 9.80
C GLN A 118 2.05 -7.13 9.42
N ALA A 119 1.30 -8.20 9.14
CA ALA A 119 -0.08 -8.10 8.69
C ALA A 119 -0.95 -7.37 9.71
N GLN A 120 -0.73 -7.58 11.01
CA GLN A 120 -1.50 -6.87 12.03
C GLN A 120 -1.14 -5.38 12.09
N MET A 121 0.15 -5.04 12.04
CA MET A 121 0.61 -3.65 12.00
C MET A 121 0.10 -2.95 10.73
N GLN A 122 0.20 -3.60 9.56
CA GLN A 122 -0.27 -3.07 8.28
C GLN A 122 -1.79 -2.91 8.24
N LYS A 123 -2.56 -3.86 8.81
CA LYS A 123 -4.01 -3.73 8.97
C LYS A 123 -4.37 -2.52 9.83
N MET A 124 -3.68 -2.35 10.96
CA MET A 124 -3.91 -1.22 11.86
C MET A 124 -3.55 0.10 11.18
N MET A 125 -2.43 0.17 10.48
CA MET A 125 -2.04 1.35 9.69
C MET A 125 -3.03 1.66 8.57
N ALA A 126 -3.50 0.64 7.84
CA ALA A 126 -4.50 0.78 6.80
C ALA A 126 -5.83 1.31 7.35
N LEU A 127 -6.29 0.75 8.47
CA LEU A 127 -7.51 1.18 9.14
C LEU A 127 -7.37 2.60 9.67
N MET A 128 -6.26 2.93 10.33
CA MET A 128 -5.98 4.27 10.84
C MET A 128 -5.94 5.30 9.72
N THR A 129 -5.25 5.02 8.62
CA THR A 129 -5.15 5.94 7.47
C THR A 129 -6.51 6.15 6.81
N THR A 130 -7.28 5.07 6.63
CA THR A 130 -8.63 5.13 6.06
C THR A 130 -9.57 5.93 6.96
N ALA A 131 -9.55 5.67 8.27
CA ALA A 131 -10.37 6.38 9.24
C ALA A 131 -9.99 7.87 9.30
N MET A 132 -8.69 8.19 9.32
CA MET A 132 -8.21 9.56 9.34
C MET A 132 -8.69 10.33 8.10
N PHE A 133 -8.57 9.73 6.91
CA PHE A 133 -9.07 10.37 5.68
C PHE A 133 -10.59 10.54 5.70
N ALA A 134 -11.34 9.54 6.18
CA ALA A 134 -12.80 9.62 6.29
C ALA A 134 -13.24 10.74 7.26
N ILE A 135 -12.58 10.87 8.42
CA ILE A 135 -12.86 11.92 9.41
C ILE A 135 -12.52 13.30 8.84
N ILE A 136 -11.35 13.46 8.22
CA ILE A 136 -10.95 14.73 7.58
C ILE A 136 -11.95 15.09 6.47
N SER A 137 -12.30 14.13 5.61
CA SER A 137 -13.26 14.36 4.52
C SER A 137 -14.64 14.77 5.04
N TRP A 138 -15.06 14.20 6.16
CA TRP A 138 -16.31 14.56 6.84
C TRP A 138 -16.26 15.97 7.45
N GLN A 139 -15.16 16.31 8.11
CA GLN A 139 -14.96 17.60 8.78
C GLN A 139 -14.83 18.77 7.78
N PHE A 140 -14.09 18.56 6.69
CA PHE A 140 -13.84 19.58 5.66
C PHE A 140 -14.84 19.52 4.51
N ARG A 141 -15.79 18.58 4.54
CA ARG A 141 -16.85 18.41 3.53
C ARG A 141 -16.32 18.45 2.10
N PHE A 142 -15.33 17.59 1.82
CA PHE A 142 -14.71 17.57 0.50
C PHE A 142 -15.74 17.33 -0.63
N PRO A 143 -15.59 17.99 -1.79
CA PRO A 143 -16.49 17.81 -2.92
C PRO A 143 -16.56 16.35 -3.39
N ALA A 144 -17.73 15.88 -3.78
CA ALA A 144 -17.93 14.51 -4.28
C ALA A 144 -17.05 14.21 -5.50
N ALA A 145 -16.82 15.18 -6.39
CA ALA A 145 -15.90 15.05 -7.52
C ALA A 145 -14.48 14.64 -7.09
N PHE A 146 -14.01 15.21 -5.98
CA PHE A 146 -12.67 14.93 -5.43
C PHE A 146 -12.59 13.51 -4.87
N ILE A 147 -13.60 13.11 -4.10
CA ILE A 147 -13.70 11.76 -3.53
C ILE A 147 -13.82 10.71 -4.66
N LEU A 148 -14.61 11.02 -5.70
CA LEU A 148 -14.79 10.17 -6.87
C LEU A 148 -13.49 9.97 -7.64
N TYR A 149 -12.76 11.07 -7.92
CA TYR A 149 -11.43 11.01 -8.52
C TYR A 149 -10.50 10.09 -7.72
N TRP A 150 -10.48 10.26 -6.40
CA TRP A 150 -9.58 9.50 -5.54
C TRP A 150 -9.98 8.02 -5.47
N MET A 151 -11.28 7.72 -5.43
CA MET A 151 -11.80 6.35 -5.48
C MET A 151 -11.43 5.63 -6.78
N LEU A 152 -11.65 6.28 -7.93
CA LEU A 152 -11.27 5.72 -9.23
C LEU A 152 -9.77 5.46 -9.29
N THR A 153 -8.96 6.43 -8.86
CA THR A 153 -7.51 6.31 -8.82
C THR A 153 -7.06 5.17 -7.90
N ASN A 154 -7.68 5.02 -6.73
CA ASN A 154 -7.42 3.90 -5.81
C ASN A 154 -7.70 2.54 -6.47
N ILE A 155 -8.85 2.39 -7.13
CA ILE A 155 -9.22 1.15 -7.83
C ILE A 155 -8.23 0.85 -8.96
N LEU A 156 -7.86 1.86 -9.76
CA LEU A 156 -6.90 1.69 -10.85
C LEU A 156 -5.51 1.29 -10.34
N TYR A 157 -5.03 1.91 -9.26
CA TYR A 157 -3.76 1.53 -8.63
C TYR A 157 -3.81 0.09 -8.08
N THR A 158 -4.91 -0.30 -7.43
CA THR A 158 -5.09 -1.66 -6.92
C THR A 158 -5.13 -2.69 -8.03
N LEU A 159 -5.81 -2.37 -9.14
CA LEU A 159 -5.84 -3.21 -10.32
C LEU A 159 -4.45 -3.33 -10.95
N HIS A 160 -3.74 -2.22 -11.12
CA HIS A 160 -2.36 -2.21 -11.62
C HIS A 160 -1.45 -3.08 -10.75
N TYR A 161 -1.52 -2.91 -9.43
CA TYR A 161 -0.76 -3.73 -8.48
C TYR A 161 -1.05 -5.23 -8.65
N LYS A 162 -2.34 -5.61 -8.72
CA LYS A 162 -2.74 -7.01 -8.82
C LYS A 162 -2.34 -7.65 -10.15
N LEU A 163 -2.42 -6.92 -11.26
CA LEU A 163 -2.10 -7.45 -12.60
C LEU A 163 -0.59 -7.52 -12.86
N TYR A 164 0.17 -6.51 -12.42
CA TYR A 164 1.58 -6.35 -12.82
C TYR A 164 2.57 -6.65 -11.69
N MET A 165 2.28 -6.26 -10.44
CA MET A 165 3.23 -6.37 -9.32
C MET A 165 3.14 -7.68 -8.54
N ASN A 166 2.06 -8.45 -8.68
CA ASN A 166 1.84 -9.74 -8.00
C ASN A 166 2.60 -10.94 -8.60
N ARG A 167 3.56 -10.70 -9.51
CA ARG A 167 4.41 -11.77 -10.05
C ARG A 167 5.43 -12.21 -8.98
N PRO A 168 5.83 -13.50 -8.92
CA PRO A 168 6.88 -13.95 -8.01
C PRO A 168 8.19 -13.21 -8.34
N ALA A 169 8.80 -12.58 -7.33
CA ALA A 169 10.08 -11.89 -7.50
C ALA A 169 11.23 -12.88 -7.42
N PRO A 170 12.34 -12.67 -8.17
CA PRO A 170 13.55 -13.47 -8.02
C PRO A 170 14.05 -13.39 -6.58
N ALA A 171 14.65 -14.49 -6.11
CA ALA A 171 15.15 -14.60 -4.74
C ALA A 171 16.16 -13.49 -4.42
N LEU A 172 16.03 -12.90 -3.24
CA LEU A 172 16.94 -11.88 -2.76
C LEU A 172 18.30 -12.47 -2.43
N GLU A 173 19.31 -12.05 -3.20
CA GLU A 173 20.70 -12.29 -2.86
C GLU A 173 21.22 -11.18 -1.93
N PRO A 174 22.02 -11.52 -0.90
CA PRO A 174 22.73 -10.54 -0.09
C PRO A 174 23.68 -9.71 -0.96
N ILE A 175 23.85 -8.42 -0.67
CA ILE A 175 24.79 -7.55 -1.38
C ILE A 175 26.23 -8.09 -1.27
N GLU A 176 26.56 -8.77 -0.19
CA GLU A 176 27.87 -9.40 0.03
C GLU A 176 28.16 -10.55 -0.96
N ALA A 177 27.13 -11.18 -1.54
CA ALA A 177 27.30 -12.27 -2.51
C ALA A 177 27.57 -11.77 -3.94
N SER A 178 27.26 -10.50 -4.26
CA SER A 178 27.46 -9.95 -5.61
C SER A 178 28.86 -9.34 -5.82
N GLY A 179 29.78 -9.52 -4.86
CA GLY A 179 31.15 -8.97 -4.90
C GLY A 179 32.25 -9.92 -5.38
N GLU A 180 31.97 -11.20 -5.59
CA GLU A 180 32.94 -12.10 -6.25
C GLU A 180 32.71 -12.08 -7.76
N PRO A 181 33.68 -11.64 -8.59
CA PRO A 181 33.60 -11.86 -10.02
C PRO A 181 33.75 -13.37 -10.23
N THR A 182 32.62 -14.06 -10.45
CA THR A 182 32.60 -15.45 -10.88
C THR A 182 33.12 -15.54 -12.31
N ASN A 183 34.44 -15.44 -12.43
CA ASN A 183 35.16 -15.79 -13.63
C ASN A 183 35.13 -17.31 -13.74
N ASN A 184 34.43 -17.80 -14.77
CA ASN A 184 34.37 -19.17 -15.24
C ASN A 184 33.76 -20.20 -14.29
N LEU A 185 32.56 -20.68 -14.64
CA LEU A 185 32.37 -22.08 -15.07
C LEU A 185 30.95 -22.32 -15.60
N ALA A 186 30.93 -22.79 -16.85
CA ALA A 186 30.01 -23.76 -17.42
C ALA A 186 28.55 -23.35 -17.70
N ARG A 187 28.30 -23.17 -19.01
CA ARG A 187 27.23 -23.85 -19.75
C ARG A 187 26.82 -25.19 -19.09
N ASP A 188 25.76 -25.23 -18.30
CA ASP A 188 24.78 -26.32 -18.32
C ASP A 188 23.48 -25.83 -17.67
N GLY A 189 22.37 -25.93 -18.39
CA GLY A 189 21.06 -25.39 -18.03
C GLY A 189 20.32 -26.22 -16.98
N ARG A 190 20.95 -26.58 -15.86
CA ARG A 190 20.27 -27.31 -14.78
C ARG A 190 20.13 -26.46 -13.52
N LYS A 191 18.87 -26.19 -13.16
CA LYS A 191 18.50 -25.56 -11.89
C LYS A 191 18.99 -26.42 -10.71
N PRO A 192 19.53 -25.84 -9.62
CA PRO A 192 19.93 -26.60 -8.44
C PRO A 192 18.70 -27.24 -7.78
N ARG A 193 18.76 -28.56 -7.55
CA ARG A 193 17.72 -29.30 -6.82
C ARG A 193 17.90 -29.08 -5.32
N TYR A 194 16.86 -28.57 -4.65
CA TYR A 194 16.81 -28.37 -3.20
C TYR A 194 17.04 -29.71 -2.47
N GLN A 195 18.05 -29.77 -1.60
CA GLN A 195 18.27 -30.88 -0.67
C GLN A 195 17.90 -30.44 0.75
N PRO A 196 17.00 -31.17 1.45
CA PRO A 196 16.65 -30.85 2.82
C PRO A 196 17.78 -31.19 3.81
N PRO A 197 17.90 -30.47 4.94
CA PRO A 197 18.98 -30.65 5.91
C PRO A 197 18.89 -32.00 6.64
N GLN A 198 19.97 -32.78 6.60
CA GLN A 198 20.09 -34.03 7.36
C GLN A 198 20.27 -33.73 8.85
N LYS A 199 19.43 -34.34 9.70
CA LYS A 199 19.51 -34.26 11.16
C LYS A 199 20.85 -34.83 11.64
N ARG A 200 21.68 -34.02 12.30
CA ARG A 200 22.86 -34.48 13.03
C ARG A 200 22.43 -35.41 14.17
N SER A 201 22.73 -36.70 14.02
CA SER A 201 22.69 -37.68 15.10
C SER A 201 23.72 -37.31 16.17
N LYS A 202 23.25 -37.00 17.39
CA LYS A 202 24.11 -36.91 18.58
C LYS A 202 24.55 -38.34 18.93
N ARG A 203 25.83 -38.67 18.73
CA ARG A 203 26.44 -39.85 19.36
C ARG A 203 26.91 -39.48 20.77
N LYS A 204 26.54 -40.37 21.71
CA LYS A 204 27.02 -40.45 23.10
C LYS A 204 28.53 -40.67 23.14
#